data_AF-A0A4Y9ZQ14-F1
#
_entry.id   AF-A0A4Y9ZQ14-F1
#
_cell.length_a   1.000
_cell.length_b   1.000
_cell.length_c   1.000
_cell.angle_alpha   90.00
_cell.angle_beta   90.00
_cell.angle_gamma   90.00
#
_symmetry.space_group_name_H-M   'P 1'
#
loop_
_entity.id
_entity.type
_entity.pdbx_description
1 polymer ?
#
loop_
_entity_poly.entity_id
_entity_poly.type
_entity_poly.pdbx_seq_one_letter_code
_entity_poly.pdbx_strand_id
1 'polypeptide(L)' 'MSVALSPRQQDELHKAILEYLSEAGFPRTCNQLKEESPDLSDFEPNANPRTRGLLAKKWTSVIRMQKK' A
#
# COMPACT_ATOMS: atom_id res chain seq x y z
N MET A 1 -17.24 14.54 1.96
CA MET A 1 -16.66 13.21 2.26
C MET A 1 -15.46 13.44 3.14
N SER A 2 -15.45 12.91 4.37
CA SER A 2 -14.27 13.03 5.24
C SER A 2 -13.09 12.35 4.57
N VAL A 3 -11.99 13.09 4.40
CA VAL A 3 -10.71 12.62 3.83
C VAL A 3 -10.00 11.66 4.80
N ALA A 4 -10.44 11.60 6.05
CA ALA A 4 -9.87 10.73 7.06
C ALA A 4 -10.19 9.25 6.78
N LEU A 5 -9.14 8.46 6.56
CA LEU A 5 -9.22 7.01 6.53
C LEU A 5 -9.46 6.50 7.95
N SER A 6 -10.27 5.44 8.09
CA SER A 6 -10.31 4.69 9.35
C SER A 6 -8.96 3.99 9.60
N PRO A 7 -8.61 3.64 10.84
CA PRO A 7 -7.35 2.97 11.16
C PRO A 7 -7.09 1.74 10.28
N ARG A 8 -8.13 0.93 10.07
CA ARG A 8 -8.07 -0.24 9.18
C ARG A 8 -7.77 0.14 7.72
N GLN A 9 -8.40 1.19 7.21
CA GLN A 9 -8.17 1.64 5.83
C GLN A 9 -6.76 2.22 5.66
N GLN A 10 -6.24 2.88 6.70
CA GLN A 10 -4.88 3.39 6.74
C GLN A 10 -3.87 2.23 6.72
N ASP A 11 -4.08 1.18 7.52
CA ASP A 11 -3.24 -0.02 7.52
C ASP A 11 -3.26 -0.74 6.17
N GLU A 12 -4.44 -0.92 5.58
CA GLU A 12 -4.58 -1.52 4.26
C GLU A 12 -3.87 -0.71 3.18
N LEU A 13 -3.91 0.63 3.27
CA LEU A 13 -3.18 1.52 2.37
C LEU A 13 -1.66 1.40 2.56
N HIS A 14 -1.16 1.45 3.79
CA HIS A 14 0.27 1.34 4.05
C HIS A 14 0.85 -0.01 3.57
N LYS A 15 0.13 -1.12 3.77
CA LYS A 15 0.52 -2.44 3.25
C LYS A 15 0.59 -2.44 1.72
N ALA A 16 -0.39 -1.83 1.05
CA ALA A 16 -0.38 -1.71 -0.40
C ALA A 16 0.75 -0.81 -0.93
N ILE A 17 1.14 0.23 -0.17
CA ILE A 17 2.30 1.08 -0.48
C ILE A 17 3.61 0.30 -0.33
N LEU A 18 3.80 -0.41 0.78
CA LEU A 18 5.01 -1.22 1.01
C LEU A 18 5.20 -2.26 -0.09
N GLU A 19 4.12 -2.93 -0.51
CA GLU A 19 4.20 -3.90 -1.59
C GLU A 19 4.52 -3.26 -2.94
N TYR A 20 3.91 -2.11 -3.24
CA TYR A 20 4.24 -1.36 -4.45
C TYR A 20 5.71 -0.90 -4.47
N LEU A 21 6.21 -0.36 -3.35
CA LEU A 21 7.60 0.06 -3.22
C LEU A 21 8.57 -1.12 -3.36
N SER A 22 8.21 -2.28 -2.80
CA SER A 22 8.98 -3.51 -2.94
C SER A 22 9.02 -4.00 -4.40
N GLU A 23 7.89 -3.99 -5.11
CA GLU A 23 7.80 -4.37 -6.53
C GLU A 23 8.57 -3.38 -7.43
N ALA A 24 8.56 -2.10 -7.08
CA ALA A 24 9.26 -1.05 -7.81
C ALA A 24 10.77 -0.97 -7.51
N GLY A 25 11.28 -1.79 -6.57
CA GLY A 25 12.70 -1.87 -6.27
C GLY A 25 13.22 -0.76 -5.35
N PHE A 26 12.40 -0.26 -4.41
CA PHE A 26 12.77 0.76 -3.42
C PHE A 26 12.96 0.17 -2.00
N PRO A 27 13.96 -0.70 -1.76
CA PRO A 27 14.11 -1.40 -0.48
C PRO A 27 14.43 -0.46 0.70
N ARG A 28 15.18 0.62 0.46
CA ARG A 28 15.52 1.61 1.51
C ARG A 28 14.28 2.31 2.03
N THR A 29 13.40 2.74 1.12
CA THR A 29 12.14 3.40 1.47
C THR A 29 11.18 2.43 2.16
N CYS A 30 11.13 1.17 1.73
CA CYS A 30 10.36 0.15 2.44
C CYS A 30 10.80 -0.02 3.89
N ASN A 31 12.11 -0.11 4.13
CA ASN A 31 12.65 -0.29 5.48
C ASN A 31 12.35 0.92 6.37
N GLN A 32 12.58 2.14 5.85
CA GLN A 32 12.27 3.37 6.57
C GLN A 32 10.79 3.45 6.96
N LEU A 33 9.88 3.12 6.03
CA LEU A 33 8.44 3.13 6.29
C LEU A 33 8.02 2.07 7.33
N LYS A 34 8.69 0.91 7.37
CA LYS A 34 8.49 -0.10 8.41
C LYS A 34 8.98 0.38 9.78
N GLU A 35 10.10 1.11 9.84
CA GLU A 35 10.63 1.67 11.08
C GLU A 35 9.73 2.77 11.66
N GLU A 36 9.15 3.61 10.80
CA GLU A 36 8.25 4.69 11.21
C GLU A 36 6.85 4.20 11.61
N SER A 37 6.49 2.97 11.25
CA SER A 37 5.16 2.41 11.47
C SER A 37 5.25 1.06 12.22
N PRO A 38 5.20 1.08 13.57
CA PRO A 38 5.39 -0.12 14.39
C PRO A 38 4.45 -1.28 14.02
N ASP A 39 3.23 -0.97 13.61
CA ASP A 39 2.19 -1.92 13.21
C ASP A 39 2.48 -2.66 11.88
N LEU A 40 3.49 -2.21 11.13
CA LEU A 40 3.91 -2.78 9.85
C LEU A 40 5.25 -3.54 9.94
N SER A 41 5.85 -3.59 11.13
CA SER A 41 7.14 -4.26 11.36
C SER A 41 7.12 -5.74 10.92
N ASP A 42 6.02 -6.45 11.20
CA ASP A 42 5.82 -7.85 10.81
C ASP A 42 5.30 -8.04 9.37
N PHE A 43 5.11 -6.97 8.60
CA PHE A 43 4.60 -7.07 7.23
C PHE A 43 5.69 -7.52 6.26
N GLU A 44 5.57 -8.75 5.76
CA GLU A 44 6.43 -9.28 4.71
C GLU A 44 5.85 -9.01 3.31
N PRO A 45 6.54 -8.21 2.45
CA PRO A 45 6.15 -8.01 1.06
C PRO A 45 6.10 -9.35 0.31
N ASN A 46 5.08 -9.56 -0.52
CA ASN A 46 4.78 -10.83 -1.22
C ASN A 46 4.24 -11.98 -0.34
N ALA A 47 4.00 -11.80 0.96
CA ALA A 47 3.41 -12.86 1.78
C ALA A 47 1.95 -13.16 1.41
N ASN A 48 1.22 -12.18 0.85
CA ASN A 48 -0.18 -12.32 0.48
C ASN A 48 -0.41 -12.00 -1.00
N PRO A 49 -0.76 -12.99 -1.85
CA PRO A 49 -1.04 -12.75 -3.27
C PRO A 49 -2.22 -11.80 -3.52
N ARG A 50 -3.06 -11.52 -2.51
CA ARG A 50 -4.19 -10.57 -2.62
C ARG A 50 -3.74 -9.11 -2.59
N THR A 51 -2.62 -8.80 -1.94
CA THR A 51 -2.13 -7.42 -1.82
C THR A 51 -1.20 -7.06 -2.98
N ARG A 52 -0.68 -8.06 -3.69
CA ARG A 52 0.17 -7.92 -4.89
C ARG A 52 -0.48 -7.09 -6.00
N GLY A 53 0.20 -6.00 -6.37
CA GLY A 53 -0.29 -5.02 -7.33
C GLY A 53 -1.63 -4.35 -6.98
N LEU A 54 -2.10 -4.43 -5.71
CA LEU A 54 -3.40 -3.89 -5.30
C LEU A 54 -3.46 -2.37 -5.48
N LEU A 55 -2.39 -1.66 -5.12
CA LEU A 55 -2.32 -0.20 -5.24
C LEU A 55 -2.42 0.24 -6.71
N ALA A 56 -1.66 -0.40 -7.60
CA ALA A 56 -1.68 -0.12 -9.04
C ALA A 56 -3.06 -0.43 -9.66
N LYS A 57 -3.71 -1.53 -9.27
CA LYS A 57 -5.08 -1.87 -9.71
C LYS A 57 -6.11 -0.84 -9.25
N LYS A 58 -6.06 -0.42 -7.98
CA LYS A 58 -6.95 0.62 -7.45
C LYS A 58 -6.74 1.95 -8.20
N TRP A 59 -5.49 2.36 -8.39
CA TRP A 59 -5.14 3.59 -9.10
C TRP A 59 -5.69 3.61 -10.53
N THR A 60 -5.38 2.58 -11.33
CA THR A 60 -5.85 2.46 -12.72
C THR A 60 -7.38 2.41 -12.81
N SER A 61 -8.06 1.75 -11.86
CA SER A 61 -9.52 1.75 -11.81
C SER A 61 -10.11 3.12 -11.49
N VAL A 62 -9.52 3.88 -10.56
CA VAL A 62 -9.97 5.25 -10.24
C VAL A 62 -9.84 6.15 -11.46
N ILE A 63 -8.69 6.14 -12.14
CA ILE A 63 -8.48 6.92 -13.37
C ILE A 63 -9.49 6.53 -14.46
N ARG A 64 -9.75 5.23 -14.63
CA ARG A 64 -10.76 4.75 -15.59
C ARG A 64 -12.17 5.23 -15.23
N MET A 65 -12.53 5.25 -13.94
CA MET A 65 -13.83 5.73 -13.48
C MET A 65 -13.99 7.24 -13.62
N GLN A 66 -12.93 8.02 -13.42
CA GLN A 66 -12.96 9.47 -13.60
C GLN A 66 -13.06 9.90 -15.07
N LYS A 67 -12.59 9.06 -15.99
CA LYS A 67 -12.70 9.27 -17.44
C LYS A 67 -14.08 8.91 -18.01
N LYS A 68 -14.92 8.22 -17.23
CA LYS A 68 -16.27 7.80 -17.61
C LYS A 68 -17.28 8.83 -17.12
#